data_AF-A0A0B0EL24-F1
#
_entry.id   AF-A0A0B0EL24-F1
#
_cell.length_a   1.000
_cell.length_b   1.000
_cell.length_c   1.000
_cell.angle_alpha   90.00
_cell.angle_beta   90.00
_cell.angle_gamma   90.00
#
_symmetry.space_group_name_H-M   'P 1'
#
loop_
_entity.id
_entity.type
_entity.pdbx_description
1 polymer ?
#
loop_
_entity_poly.entity_id
_entity_poly.type
_entity_poly.pdbx_seq_one_letter_code
_entity_poly.pdbx_strand_id
1 'polypeptide(L)'
;MEIIDKKFVSLNNLMTRLRKKKSPPEGLLLLFPHCIQNSKCKQNIKHDINECIRCGKCKVKDLLELSEEYGISIAVASGGRIALKRVMAKEVQGVVAIACEKELRTGLMAAMPKAIYAVPNQRPYGYCVDTDVYMDDVIKAIKFFVKSYEKDSDKPAVKEKVEAGKKPVAKKKTAAKGKVVAGKRPVAKKKPAAKEKVVAGKRPVAKKKPAVKEKVVAKKRPAAKRKPKSLP
;
A
#
# COMPACT_ATOMS: atom_id res chain seq x y z
N MET A 1 -2.91 -15.28 21.20
CA MET A 1 -2.32 -15.65 19.90
C MET A 1 -0.95 -15.03 19.69
N GLU A 2 -0.74 -13.72 19.93
CA GLU A 2 0.53 -13.01 19.59
C GLU A 2 1.86 -13.76 19.89
N ILE A 3 1.96 -14.51 20.98
CA ILE A 3 3.18 -15.29 21.31
C ILE A 3 3.52 -16.30 20.20
N ILE A 4 2.52 -16.92 19.58
CA ILE A 4 2.66 -17.85 18.45
C ILE A 4 3.09 -17.08 17.20
N ASP A 5 2.45 -15.93 16.93
CA ASP A 5 2.80 -15.07 15.79
C ASP A 5 4.26 -14.56 15.90
N LYS A 6 4.68 -14.09 17.08
CA LYS A 6 6.05 -13.67 17.42
C LYS A 6 7.08 -14.80 17.27
N LYS A 7 6.77 -16.00 17.78
CA LYS A 7 7.63 -17.20 17.62
C LYS A 7 7.75 -17.61 16.15
N PHE A 8 6.66 -17.55 15.38
CA PHE A 8 6.68 -17.87 13.95
C PHE A 8 7.56 -16.90 13.15
N VAL A 9 7.44 -15.58 13.40
CA VAL A 9 8.29 -14.56 12.76
C VAL A 9 9.78 -14.79 13.09
N SER A 10 10.09 -15.07 14.35
CA SER A 10 11.46 -15.35 14.80
C SER A 10 12.04 -16.61 14.13
N LEU A 11 11.24 -17.68 14.03
CA LEU A 11 11.63 -18.93 13.35
C LEU A 11 11.81 -18.73 11.84
N ASN A 12 10.93 -17.98 11.17
CA ASN A 12 11.10 -17.61 9.77
C ASN A 12 12.41 -16.83 9.54
N ASN A 13 12.73 -15.88 10.42
CA ASN A 13 13.95 -15.08 10.28
C ASN A 13 15.20 -15.94 10.51
N LEU A 14 15.16 -16.89 11.44
CA LEU A 14 16.21 -17.91 11.59
C LEU A 14 16.36 -18.75 10.31
N MET A 15 15.27 -19.31 9.78
CA MET A 15 15.30 -20.12 8.56
C MET A 15 15.76 -19.32 7.33
N THR A 16 15.35 -18.05 7.20
CA THR A 16 15.77 -17.16 6.11
C THR A 16 17.27 -16.87 6.20
N ARG A 17 17.82 -16.65 7.40
CA ARG A 17 19.27 -16.52 7.62
C ARG A 17 20.03 -17.81 7.30
N LEU A 18 19.52 -18.97 7.72
CA LEU A 18 20.11 -20.28 7.43
C LEU A 18 20.11 -20.61 5.92
N ARG A 19 19.06 -20.22 5.19
CA ARG A 19 19.00 -20.33 3.71
C ARG A 19 20.02 -19.45 2.98
N LYS A 20 20.64 -18.47 3.66
CA LYS A 20 21.67 -17.54 3.13
C LYS A 20 21.34 -16.83 1.80
N LYS A 21 20.07 -16.80 1.37
CA LYS A 21 19.70 -16.30 0.04
C LYS A 21 20.01 -14.80 -0.07
N LYS A 22 20.81 -14.43 -1.08
CA LYS A 22 21.12 -13.05 -1.46
C LYS A 22 20.13 -12.49 -2.47
N SER A 23 20.17 -11.18 -2.64
CA SER A 23 19.47 -10.44 -3.69
C SER A 23 20.37 -9.30 -4.16
N PRO A 24 20.43 -9.00 -5.47
CA PRO A 24 20.88 -7.69 -5.91
C PRO A 24 19.88 -6.62 -5.40
N PRO A 25 20.30 -5.35 -5.26
CA PRO A 25 19.45 -4.30 -4.70
C PRO A 25 18.12 -4.11 -5.42
N GLU A 26 18.14 -4.10 -6.75
CA GLU A 26 16.98 -3.84 -7.61
C GLU A 26 15.92 -4.93 -7.45
N GLY A 27 16.37 -6.16 -7.17
CA GLY A 27 15.53 -7.33 -6.87
C GLY A 27 15.09 -7.46 -5.41
N LEU A 28 15.53 -6.56 -4.52
CA LEU A 28 15.13 -6.54 -3.11
C LEU A 28 13.96 -5.57 -2.91
N LEU A 29 12.88 -6.06 -2.31
CA LEU A 29 11.69 -5.26 -1.99
C LEU A 29 11.65 -4.91 -0.50
N LEU A 30 11.67 -3.63 -0.16
CA LEU A 30 11.22 -3.09 1.13
C LEU A 30 9.69 -2.88 1.08
N LEU A 31 8.94 -3.71 1.79
CA LEU A 31 7.48 -3.65 1.86
C LEU A 31 7.05 -3.28 3.27
N PHE A 32 6.21 -2.27 3.42
CA PHE A 32 5.74 -1.80 4.74
C PHE A 32 4.24 -1.45 4.74
N PRO A 33 3.59 -1.31 5.90
CA PRO A 33 2.15 -1.13 5.98
C PRO A 33 1.79 0.36 5.87
N HIS A 34 0.66 0.68 5.23
CA HIS A 34 0.11 2.04 5.25
C HIS A 34 -0.11 2.58 6.68
N CYS A 35 -0.27 1.70 7.67
CA CYS A 35 -0.36 2.00 9.10
C CYS A 35 0.87 2.72 9.69
N ILE A 36 2.00 2.78 8.98
CA ILE A 36 3.19 3.55 9.39
C ILE A 36 3.10 5.04 8.98
N GLN A 37 2.14 5.39 8.13
CA GLN A 37 1.86 6.77 7.75
C GLN A 37 1.15 7.50 8.89
N ASN A 38 1.59 8.72 9.20
CA ASN A 38 0.93 9.56 10.19
C ASN A 38 -0.55 9.78 9.84
N SER A 39 -1.46 9.54 10.79
CA SER A 39 -2.92 9.63 10.68
C SER A 39 -3.43 11.01 10.28
N LYS A 40 -2.62 12.07 10.48
CA LYS A 40 -2.90 13.45 10.10
C LYS A 40 -2.22 13.86 8.78
N CYS A 41 -1.55 12.94 8.10
CA CYS A 41 -0.95 13.14 6.78
C CYS A 41 -2.03 13.14 5.68
N LYS A 42 -1.92 14.06 4.71
CA LYS A 42 -2.91 14.25 3.64
C LYS A 42 -2.51 13.61 2.29
N GLN A 43 -1.33 13.01 2.20
CA GLN A 43 -0.80 12.41 0.95
C GLN A 43 -1.31 10.98 0.75
N ASN A 44 -1.56 10.53 -0.49
CA ASN A 44 -2.19 9.25 -0.79
C ASN A 44 -1.19 8.17 -1.22
N ILE A 45 -0.17 7.93 -0.38
CA ILE A 45 0.93 6.97 -0.64
C ILE A 45 0.53 5.50 -0.87
N LYS A 46 -0.77 5.19 -0.89
CA LYS A 46 -1.36 3.86 -1.14
C LYS A 46 -1.26 3.42 -2.60
N HIS A 47 -1.07 4.37 -3.53
CA HIS A 47 -0.95 4.10 -4.97
C HIS A 47 0.44 4.46 -5.49
N ASP A 48 0.91 5.68 -5.21
CA ASP A 48 2.29 6.08 -5.46
C ASP A 48 2.94 6.58 -4.17
N ILE A 49 4.00 5.91 -3.73
CA ILE A 49 4.77 6.29 -2.54
C ILE A 49 5.48 7.65 -2.70
N ASN A 50 5.74 8.07 -3.94
CA ASN A 50 6.39 9.35 -4.26
C ASN A 50 5.51 10.58 -3.94
N GLU A 51 4.21 10.40 -3.66
CA GLU A 51 3.37 11.44 -3.06
C GLU A 51 3.86 11.87 -1.66
N CYS A 52 4.78 11.13 -1.02
CA CYS A 52 5.32 11.49 0.28
C CYS A 52 6.23 12.74 0.21
N ILE A 53 5.69 13.90 0.59
CA ILE A 53 6.42 15.17 0.76
C ILE A 53 7.47 15.20 1.89
N ARG A 54 7.95 14.04 2.37
CA ARG A 54 9.03 13.84 3.36
C ARG A 54 8.97 14.72 4.62
N CYS A 55 7.77 15.02 5.10
CA CYS A 55 7.53 16.00 6.18
C CYS A 55 7.97 15.56 7.61
N GLY A 56 8.74 14.48 7.76
CA GLY A 56 9.31 13.99 9.03
C GLY A 56 8.33 13.41 10.06
N LYS A 57 7.02 13.57 9.89
CA LYS A 57 5.99 13.19 10.88
C LYS A 57 5.75 11.67 11.03
N CYS A 58 6.47 10.84 10.28
CA CYS A 58 6.41 9.38 10.31
C CYS A 58 7.58 8.76 9.51
N LYS A 59 7.88 7.48 9.77
CA LYS A 59 8.99 6.72 9.15
C LYS A 59 8.90 6.50 7.65
N VAL A 60 7.83 6.94 6.98
CA VAL A 60 7.74 6.91 5.50
C VAL A 60 8.89 7.71 4.86
N LYS A 61 9.34 8.81 5.48
CA LYS A 61 10.54 9.56 5.05
C LYS A 61 11.78 8.67 5.14
N ASP A 62 12.07 8.19 6.34
CA ASP A 62 13.28 7.44 6.67
C ASP A 62 13.39 6.14 5.83
N LEU A 63 12.25 5.47 5.56
CA LEU A 63 12.19 4.28 4.71
C LEU A 63 12.39 4.60 3.22
N LEU A 64 11.92 5.75 2.72
CA LEU A 64 12.18 6.20 1.35
C LEU A 64 13.66 6.54 1.15
N GLU A 65 14.25 7.29 2.08
CA GLU A 65 15.67 7.67 2.02
C GLU A 65 16.58 6.43 2.14
N LEU A 66 16.22 5.46 2.97
CA LEU A 66 16.88 4.16 3.04
C LEU A 66 16.70 3.32 1.75
N SER A 67 15.58 3.49 1.04
CA SER A 67 15.39 2.84 -0.27
C SER A 67 16.34 3.39 -1.33
N GLU A 68 16.55 4.71 -1.31
CA GLU A 68 17.43 5.44 -2.23
C GLU A 68 18.91 5.18 -1.91
N GLU A 69 19.30 5.16 -0.63
CA GLU A 69 20.69 4.89 -0.18
C GLU A 69 21.20 3.52 -0.65
N TYR A 70 20.33 2.50 -0.60
CA TYR A 70 20.66 1.12 -0.96
C TYR A 70 20.26 0.73 -2.39
N GLY A 71 19.57 1.60 -3.16
CA GLY A 71 19.13 1.29 -4.53
C GLY A 71 18.05 0.20 -4.63
N ILE A 72 17.21 0.03 -3.59
CA ILE A 72 16.25 -1.06 -3.50
C ILE A 72 14.83 -0.66 -3.94
N SER A 73 14.01 -1.64 -4.33
CA SER A 73 12.58 -1.42 -4.59
C SER A 73 11.82 -1.16 -3.28
N ILE A 74 10.85 -0.23 -3.26
CA ILE A 74 9.99 0.03 -2.10
C ILE A 74 8.50 0.04 -2.47
N ALA A 75 7.63 -0.37 -1.54
CA ALA A 75 6.18 -0.32 -1.71
C ALA A 75 5.40 -0.21 -0.39
N VAL A 76 4.23 0.43 -0.45
CA VAL A 76 3.24 0.50 0.64
C VAL A 76 2.18 -0.58 0.45
N ALA A 77 1.86 -1.33 1.51
CA ALA A 77 0.74 -2.26 1.54
C ALA A 77 -0.49 -1.64 2.22
N SER A 78 -1.57 -1.46 1.45
CA SER A 78 -2.91 -1.18 1.97
C SER A 78 -3.67 -2.44 2.41
N GLY A 79 -3.14 -3.64 2.14
CA GLY A 79 -3.65 -4.91 2.68
C GLY A 79 -3.01 -6.15 2.06
N GLY A 80 -3.19 -7.31 2.72
CA GLY A 80 -2.46 -8.56 2.42
C GLY A 80 -2.53 -9.07 0.97
N ARG A 81 -3.65 -8.87 0.25
CA ARG A 81 -3.77 -9.27 -1.18
C ARG A 81 -2.84 -8.46 -2.09
N ILE A 82 -2.68 -7.16 -1.81
CA ILE A 82 -1.82 -6.25 -2.58
C ILE A 82 -0.35 -6.53 -2.24
N ALA A 83 -0.06 -6.72 -0.95
CA ALA A 83 1.25 -7.18 -0.47
C ALA A 83 1.68 -8.47 -1.18
N LEU A 84 0.84 -9.52 -1.16
CA LEU A 84 1.17 -10.80 -1.78
C LEU A 84 1.40 -10.68 -3.29
N LYS A 85 0.59 -9.89 -4.02
CA LYS A 85 0.80 -9.63 -5.45
C LYS A 85 2.17 -8.98 -5.72
N ARG A 86 2.58 -7.98 -4.92
CA ARG A 86 3.90 -7.33 -5.07
C ARG A 86 5.04 -8.28 -4.73
N VAL A 87 4.91 -9.07 -3.65
CA VAL A 87 5.91 -10.04 -3.17
C VAL A 87 6.11 -11.21 -4.13
N MET A 88 5.04 -11.67 -4.79
CA MET A 88 5.08 -12.78 -5.77
C MET A 88 5.59 -12.37 -7.16
N ALA A 89 5.79 -11.07 -7.42
CA ALA A 89 6.31 -10.60 -8.69
C ALA A 89 7.69 -11.21 -9.04
N LYS A 90 8.00 -11.34 -10.34
CA LYS A 90 9.12 -12.14 -10.85
C LYS A 90 10.48 -11.51 -10.53
N GLU A 91 10.54 -10.19 -10.64
CA GLU A 91 11.71 -9.36 -10.37
C GLU A 91 12.08 -9.31 -8.87
N VAL A 92 11.11 -9.55 -7.97
CA VAL A 92 11.33 -9.57 -6.52
C VAL A 92 12.00 -10.88 -6.11
N GLN A 93 13.31 -10.83 -5.85
CA GLN A 93 14.12 -11.98 -5.47
C GLN A 93 14.14 -12.21 -3.94
N GLY A 94 14.11 -11.13 -3.17
CA GLY A 94 14.03 -11.13 -1.70
C GLY A 94 13.14 -9.99 -1.19
N VAL A 95 12.70 -10.05 0.07
CA VAL A 95 11.83 -9.05 0.69
C VAL A 95 12.25 -8.73 2.12
N VAL A 96 12.33 -7.45 2.47
CA VAL A 96 12.27 -6.97 3.85
C VAL A 96 10.83 -6.52 4.10
N ALA A 97 10.11 -7.25 4.95
CA ALA A 97 8.68 -7.03 5.19
C ALA A 97 8.43 -6.48 6.60
N ILE A 98 7.91 -5.25 6.68
CA ILE A 98 7.47 -4.59 7.91
C ILE A 98 5.95 -4.75 8.03
N ALA A 99 5.46 -5.30 9.15
CA ALA A 99 4.04 -5.33 9.53
C ALA A 99 3.89 -5.79 10.99
N CYS A 100 2.64 -5.90 11.47
CA CYS A 100 2.37 -6.57 12.75
C CYS A 100 2.53 -8.09 12.62
N GLU A 101 2.84 -8.78 13.71
CA GLU A 101 3.28 -10.18 13.71
C GLU A 101 2.22 -11.15 13.15
N LYS A 102 0.93 -10.82 13.34
CA LYS A 102 -0.22 -11.54 12.77
C LYS A 102 -0.25 -11.45 11.24
N GLU A 103 -0.02 -10.26 10.68
CA GLU A 103 0.07 -10.06 9.23
C GLU A 103 1.35 -10.65 8.66
N LEU A 104 2.49 -10.50 9.36
CA LEU A 104 3.75 -11.13 9.00
C LEU A 104 3.59 -12.66 8.90
N ARG A 105 3.08 -13.35 9.93
CA ARG A 105 2.84 -14.81 9.84
C ARG A 105 1.95 -15.17 8.66
N THR A 106 0.84 -14.45 8.47
CA THR A 106 -0.12 -14.75 7.39
C THR A 106 0.52 -14.55 5.99
N GLY A 107 1.26 -13.45 5.80
CA GLY A 107 1.99 -13.16 4.56
C GLY A 107 3.13 -14.14 4.31
N LEU A 108 3.91 -14.48 5.33
CA LEU A 108 5.00 -15.46 5.25
C LEU A 108 4.48 -16.84 4.82
N MET A 109 3.39 -17.33 5.44
CA MET A 109 2.77 -18.61 5.06
C MET A 109 2.26 -18.58 3.62
N ALA A 110 1.65 -17.47 3.18
CA ALA A 110 1.12 -17.33 1.83
C ALA A 110 2.19 -17.10 0.74
N ALA A 111 3.42 -16.73 1.12
CA ALA A 111 4.50 -16.35 0.21
C ALA A 111 5.64 -17.38 0.10
N MET A 112 5.51 -18.56 0.72
CA MET A 112 6.50 -19.63 0.57
C MET A 112 6.59 -20.06 -0.91
N PRO A 113 7.79 -20.29 -1.48
CA PRO A 113 9.10 -20.38 -0.83
C PRO A 113 9.96 -19.09 -0.93
N LYS A 114 9.39 -17.92 -1.25
CA LYS A 114 10.11 -16.63 -1.37
C LYS A 114 10.92 -16.34 -0.09
N ALA A 115 12.09 -15.72 -0.22
CA ALA A 115 12.92 -15.36 0.93
C ALA A 115 12.46 -14.01 1.50
N ILE A 116 12.00 -13.99 2.75
CA ILE A 116 11.42 -12.82 3.39
C ILE A 116 12.01 -12.67 4.80
N TYR A 117 12.71 -11.56 5.03
CA TYR A 117 13.13 -11.14 6.37
C TYR A 117 12.03 -10.24 6.96
N ALA A 118 11.43 -10.68 8.06
CA ALA A 118 10.24 -10.05 8.63
C ALA A 118 10.61 -9.17 9.84
N VAL A 119 10.22 -7.91 9.82
CA VAL A 119 10.53 -6.90 10.87
C VAL A 119 9.22 -6.48 11.53
N PRO A 120 8.96 -6.89 12.80
CA PRO A 120 7.77 -6.47 13.54
C PRO A 120 7.70 -4.93 13.68
N ASN A 121 6.56 -4.34 13.33
CA ASN A 121 6.32 -2.93 13.62
C ASN A 121 6.03 -2.69 15.10
N GLN A 122 6.42 -1.51 15.58
CA GLN A 122 6.06 -1.01 16.89
C GLN A 122 4.64 -0.45 16.85
N ARG A 123 3.90 -0.63 17.94
CA ARG A 123 2.47 -0.34 18.05
C ARG A 123 2.15 0.65 19.19
N PRO A 124 2.77 1.86 19.21
CA PRO A 124 2.66 2.80 20.33
C PRO A 124 1.21 3.27 20.57
N TYR A 125 0.41 3.40 19.51
CA TYR A 125 -1.02 3.74 19.56
C TYR A 125 -1.92 2.53 19.28
N GLY A 126 -1.39 1.31 19.47
CA GLY A 126 -2.10 0.06 19.22
C GLY A 126 -2.04 -0.41 17.76
N TYR A 127 -3.11 -1.06 17.30
CA TYR A 127 -3.17 -1.67 15.98
C TYR A 127 -3.60 -0.68 14.90
N CYS A 128 -2.89 -0.70 13.77
CA CYS A 128 -3.24 -0.01 12.51
C CYS A 128 -3.34 1.53 12.57
N VAL A 129 -2.87 2.18 13.64
CA VAL A 129 -2.81 3.63 13.80
C VAL A 129 -1.39 4.02 14.22
N ASP A 130 -0.79 4.96 13.49
CA ASP A 130 0.49 5.63 13.83
C ASP A 130 1.58 4.66 14.33
N THR A 131 1.74 3.54 13.59
CA THR A 131 2.75 2.51 13.90
C THR A 131 4.15 2.98 13.53
N ASP A 132 5.18 2.42 14.17
CA ASP A 132 6.58 2.84 14.03
C ASP A 132 7.48 1.61 13.77
N VAL A 133 8.78 1.79 13.53
CA VAL A 133 9.74 0.70 13.32
C VAL A 133 11.15 1.08 13.77
N TYR A 134 11.88 0.15 14.38
CA TYR A 134 13.30 0.33 14.65
C TYR A 134 14.08 0.27 13.34
N MET A 135 14.54 1.42 12.86
CA MET A 135 15.26 1.55 11.58
C MET A 135 16.49 0.65 11.52
N ASP A 136 17.19 0.45 12.65
CA ASP A 136 18.34 -0.47 12.75
C ASP A 136 18.00 -1.90 12.33
N ASP A 137 16.80 -2.40 12.64
CA ASP A 137 16.38 -3.75 12.27
C ASP A 137 16.00 -3.85 10.79
N VAL A 138 15.51 -2.76 10.21
CA VAL A 138 15.31 -2.64 8.75
C VAL A 138 16.67 -2.61 8.04
N ILE A 139 17.64 -1.83 8.54
CA ILE A 139 19.01 -1.75 8.02
C ILE A 139 19.71 -3.12 8.13
N LYS A 140 19.61 -3.82 9.26
CA LYS A 140 20.11 -5.20 9.43
C LYS A 140 19.47 -6.17 8.43
N ALA A 141 18.16 -6.06 8.20
CA ALA A 141 17.43 -6.91 7.26
C ALA A 141 17.81 -6.65 5.78
N ILE A 142 17.99 -5.39 5.38
CA ILE A 142 18.49 -5.02 4.05
C ILE A 142 19.92 -5.54 3.88
N LYS A 143 20.82 -5.19 4.81
CA LYS A 143 22.23 -5.61 4.79
C LYS A 143 22.37 -7.13 4.75
N PHE A 144 21.50 -7.91 5.40
CA PHE A 144 21.49 -9.38 5.28
C PHE A 144 21.40 -9.85 3.81
N PHE A 145 20.45 -9.32 3.04
CA PHE A 145 20.24 -9.69 1.64
C PHE A 145 21.33 -9.16 0.71
N VAL A 146 21.82 -7.94 0.91
CA VAL A 146 22.80 -7.29 0.01
C VAL A 146 24.28 -7.49 0.40
N LYS A 147 24.61 -8.13 1.55
CA LYS A 147 26.03 -8.30 1.97
C LYS A 147 26.82 -9.17 0.99
N SER A 148 27.48 -8.49 0.08
CA SER A 148 28.42 -8.91 -0.98
C SER A 148 28.73 -7.70 -1.87
N TYR A 149 27.86 -6.67 -1.85
CA TYR A 149 28.11 -5.36 -2.45
C TYR A 149 28.89 -4.47 -1.46
N GLU A 150 30.22 -4.55 -1.51
CA GLU A 150 31.08 -3.46 -1.00
C GLU A 150 30.88 -2.25 -1.95
N LYS A 151 30.82 -1.03 -1.41
CA LYS A 151 30.37 0.15 -2.17
C LYS A 151 31.55 0.88 -2.82
N ASP A 152 32.05 0.33 -3.92
CA ASP A 152 33.02 1.02 -4.76
C ASP A 152 32.43 2.33 -5.33
N SER A 153 33.32 3.32 -5.43
CA SER A 153 33.10 4.75 -5.65
C SER A 153 32.08 5.17 -6.72
N ASP A 154 31.29 6.17 -6.34
CA ASP A 154 30.86 7.31 -7.17
C ASP A 154 30.35 7.08 -8.60
N LYS A 155 29.02 6.99 -8.73
CA LYS A 155 28.33 7.63 -9.86
C LYS A 155 26.93 8.14 -9.48
N PRO A 156 26.56 9.39 -9.81
CA PRO A 156 25.22 9.90 -9.54
C PRO A 156 24.17 9.21 -10.40
N ALA A 157 22.99 8.95 -9.82
CA ALA A 157 21.86 8.36 -10.53
C ALA A 157 21.38 9.30 -11.65
N VAL A 158 21.47 8.84 -12.90
CA VAL A 158 20.89 9.53 -14.07
C VAL A 158 19.38 9.49 -13.98
N LYS A 159 18.77 10.62 -13.63
CA LYS A 159 17.32 10.81 -13.68
C LYS A 159 16.91 10.96 -15.15
N GLU A 160 16.19 9.98 -15.68
CA GLU A 160 15.60 10.08 -17.01
C GLU A 160 14.55 11.21 -17.02
N LYS A 161 14.85 12.29 -17.74
CA LYS A 161 13.86 13.33 -18.06
C LYS A 161 12.98 12.82 -19.19
N VAL A 162 11.67 12.76 -18.96
CA VAL A 162 10.68 12.69 -20.05
C VAL A 162 10.56 14.08 -20.68
N GLU A 163 11.35 14.38 -21.72
CA GLU A 163 11.26 15.64 -22.45
C GLU A 163 10.25 15.56 -23.60
N ALA A 164 9.34 16.53 -23.66
CA ALA A 164 8.26 16.58 -24.64
C ALA A 164 8.69 17.27 -25.95
N GLY A 165 9.20 16.50 -26.92
CA GLY A 165 9.58 16.98 -28.25
C GLY A 165 8.46 16.86 -29.31
N LYS A 166 8.20 17.93 -30.07
CA LYS A 166 7.31 17.90 -31.25
C LYS A 166 8.08 17.61 -32.55
N LYS A 167 7.51 16.73 -33.38
CA LYS A 167 7.44 16.67 -34.87
C LYS A 167 8.36 17.61 -35.70
N PRO A 168 8.85 17.17 -36.89
CA PRO A 168 7.98 17.26 -38.09
C PRO A 168 8.23 16.28 -39.28
N VAL A 169 7.24 16.23 -40.22
CA VAL A 169 7.35 16.02 -41.70
C VAL A 169 7.82 14.65 -42.27
N ALA A 170 7.37 14.13 -43.44
CA ALA A 170 6.12 14.23 -44.25
C ALA A 170 6.10 13.22 -45.46
N LYS A 171 5.07 13.32 -46.33
CA LYS A 171 4.82 12.64 -47.66
C LYS A 171 4.13 11.25 -47.53
N LYS A 172 3.29 10.79 -48.46
CA LYS A 172 3.09 11.12 -49.91
C LYS A 172 1.59 11.38 -50.29
N LYS A 173 1.31 11.73 -51.55
CA LYS A 173 0.02 12.19 -52.17
C LYS A 173 -1.09 11.11 -52.11
N THR A 174 -2.41 11.39 -52.14
CA THR A 174 -3.29 12.11 -53.13
C THR A 174 -4.64 12.58 -52.50
N ALA A 175 -5.70 13.08 -53.20
CA ALA A 175 -5.87 14.17 -54.20
C ALA A 175 -7.39 14.48 -54.50
N ALA A 176 -7.67 15.54 -55.29
CA ALA A 176 -8.87 15.82 -56.14
C ALA A 176 -10.24 16.37 -55.60
N LYS A 177 -10.58 17.60 -56.07
CA LYS A 177 -11.92 18.20 -56.46
C LYS A 177 -12.99 18.67 -55.41
N GLY A 178 -13.66 19.80 -55.74
CA GLY A 178 -14.78 20.49 -55.02
C GLY A 178 -14.33 21.77 -54.28
N LYS A 179 -14.75 23.05 -54.51
CA LYS A 179 -16.04 23.73 -54.82
C LYS A 179 -17.09 23.57 -53.69
N VAL A 180 -17.78 24.60 -53.13
CA VAL A 180 -18.16 25.97 -53.59
C VAL A 180 -18.20 27.04 -52.46
N VAL A 181 -18.01 28.31 -52.86
CA VAL A 181 -18.14 29.68 -52.29
C VAL A 181 -19.15 30.00 -51.12
N ALA A 182 -18.87 31.12 -50.41
CA ALA A 182 -19.72 31.98 -49.53
C ALA A 182 -19.94 31.55 -48.04
N GLY A 183 -20.13 32.48 -47.08
CA GLY A 183 -19.97 33.94 -47.13
C GLY A 183 -20.59 34.73 -45.93
N LYS A 184 -20.08 35.94 -45.67
CA LYS A 184 -20.54 37.00 -44.73
C LYS A 184 -20.30 36.86 -43.20
N ARG A 185 -19.78 37.98 -42.66
CA ARG A 185 -19.65 38.47 -41.26
C ARG A 185 -20.80 39.51 -41.05
N PRO A 186 -20.91 40.39 -40.00
CA PRO A 186 -20.18 40.55 -38.72
C PRO A 186 -21.06 40.94 -37.48
N VAL A 187 -20.41 41.37 -36.36
CA VAL A 187 -20.91 42.20 -35.21
C VAL A 187 -22.08 41.67 -34.32
N ALA A 188 -22.35 42.14 -33.08
CA ALA A 188 -21.72 43.18 -32.23
C ALA A 188 -21.80 42.87 -30.70
N LYS A 189 -21.10 43.70 -29.89
CA LYS A 189 -20.90 43.64 -28.43
C LYS A 189 -22.12 44.13 -27.61
N LYS A 190 -22.35 43.59 -26.39
CA LYS A 190 -22.30 44.31 -25.07
C LYS A 190 -22.71 43.47 -23.84
N LYS A 191 -22.32 43.95 -22.64
CA LYS A 191 -22.66 43.57 -21.24
C LYS A 191 -23.46 44.77 -20.61
N PRO A 192 -23.89 44.86 -19.31
CA PRO A 192 -23.72 43.98 -18.12
C PRO A 192 -24.97 43.81 -17.17
N ALA A 193 -24.76 43.14 -16.01
CA ALA A 193 -25.50 43.28 -14.72
C ALA A 193 -27.00 42.87 -14.63
N ALA A 194 -27.64 42.66 -13.47
CA ALA A 194 -27.27 42.16 -12.11
C ALA A 194 -28.55 41.92 -11.25
N LYS A 195 -28.42 41.33 -10.04
CA LYS A 195 -29.51 40.99 -9.05
C LYS A 195 -30.34 39.75 -9.48
N GLU A 196 -31.09 39.03 -8.62
CA GLU A 196 -31.70 39.32 -7.29
C GLU A 196 -31.67 38.11 -6.31
N LYS A 197 -32.17 38.25 -5.07
CA LYS A 197 -32.32 37.19 -4.04
C LYS A 197 -33.80 36.86 -3.77
N VAL A 198 -34.11 35.60 -3.43
CA VAL A 198 -35.35 35.21 -2.71
C VAL A 198 -35.01 34.23 -1.57
N VAL A 199 -35.78 34.22 -0.47
CA VAL A 199 -35.49 33.52 0.80
C VAL A 199 -36.76 32.92 1.41
N ALA A 200 -36.60 31.83 2.19
CA ALA A 200 -37.57 31.15 3.08
C ALA A 200 -38.67 30.25 2.44
N GLY A 201 -38.98 29.12 3.09
CA GLY A 201 -39.89 28.09 2.54
C GLY A 201 -40.51 27.02 3.47
N LYS A 202 -40.21 27.00 4.80
CA LYS A 202 -40.86 26.16 5.85
C LYS A 202 -40.71 24.62 5.74
N ARG A 203 -41.10 23.91 6.83
CA ARG A 203 -41.00 22.44 7.04
C ARG A 203 -42.14 21.91 7.95
N PRO A 204 -42.84 20.84 7.56
CA PRO A 204 -43.48 19.84 8.45
C PRO A 204 -42.77 18.47 8.30
N VAL A 205 -42.43 17.66 9.31
CA VAL A 205 -43.15 17.10 10.49
C VAL A 205 -43.93 15.80 10.21
N ALA A 206 -43.18 14.70 10.33
CA ALA A 206 -43.48 13.32 10.79
C ALA A 206 -44.91 12.73 10.85
N LYS A 207 -45.01 11.48 10.36
CA LYS A 207 -45.82 10.30 10.81
C LYS A 207 -45.36 9.08 9.97
N LYS A 208 -45.36 7.80 10.39
CA LYS A 208 -45.52 7.12 11.70
C LYS A 208 -44.91 5.70 11.60
N LYS A 209 -44.48 5.08 12.72
CA LYS A 209 -44.30 3.59 12.85
C LYS A 209 -45.56 2.99 13.55
N PRO A 210 -45.88 1.71 13.31
CA PRO A 210 -45.65 0.60 14.29
C PRO A 210 -44.80 -0.54 13.66
N ALA A 211 -44.13 -1.48 14.35
CA ALA A 211 -44.28 -2.17 15.65
C ALA A 211 -45.30 -3.35 15.62
N VAL A 212 -44.90 -4.62 15.43
CA VAL A 212 -44.19 -5.59 16.33
C VAL A 212 -45.13 -6.59 17.04
N LYS A 213 -44.87 -7.88 16.79
CA LYS A 213 -45.17 -9.14 17.53
C LYS A 213 -44.12 -10.17 17.02
N GLU A 214 -43.42 -11.06 17.74
CA GLU A 214 -43.47 -11.63 19.11
C GLU A 214 -44.65 -12.59 19.39
N LYS A 215 -44.48 -13.80 19.99
CA LYS A 215 -43.35 -14.47 20.71
C LYS A 215 -43.13 -15.91 20.19
N VAL A 216 -41.89 -16.43 20.05
CA VAL A 216 -41.03 -17.18 21.03
C VAL A 216 -41.60 -18.51 21.54
N VAL A 217 -40.87 -19.62 21.33
CA VAL A 217 -40.70 -20.87 22.13
C VAL A 217 -40.08 -21.96 21.21
N ALA A 218 -39.12 -22.82 21.58
CA ALA A 218 -38.12 -22.81 22.67
C ALA A 218 -36.88 -23.69 22.33
N LYS A 219 -35.99 -23.92 23.31
CA LYS A 219 -34.69 -24.63 23.25
C LYS A 219 -34.80 -26.16 23.50
N LYS A 220 -33.81 -26.96 23.04
CA LYS A 220 -33.14 -27.98 23.91
C LYS A 220 -31.84 -28.63 23.36
N ARG A 221 -30.69 -28.26 23.95
CA ARG A 221 -29.46 -29.05 24.19
C ARG A 221 -28.51 -28.16 25.05
N PRO A 222 -27.49 -28.68 25.78
CA PRO A 222 -27.13 -30.08 26.08
C PRO A 222 -27.03 -30.39 27.60
N ALA A 223 -26.73 -31.65 27.95
CA ALA A 223 -26.18 -32.08 29.26
C ALA A 223 -25.36 -33.38 29.06
N ALA A 224 -24.59 -33.83 30.07
CA ALA A 224 -23.55 -34.86 29.92
C ALA A 224 -23.48 -35.87 31.10
N LYS A 225 -22.42 -36.71 31.12
CA LYS A 225 -22.11 -37.86 32.03
C LYS A 225 -22.74 -39.18 31.53
N ARG A 226 -22.16 -40.39 31.69
CA ARG A 226 -21.10 -40.89 32.63
C ARG A 226 -20.06 -41.83 31.96
N LYS A 227 -18.92 -42.05 32.65
CA LYS A 227 -18.08 -43.29 32.68
C LYS A 227 -18.32 -43.97 34.06
N PRO A 228 -17.93 -45.24 34.38
CA PRO A 228 -16.70 -45.96 33.93
C PRO A 228 -16.77 -47.52 33.82
N LYS A 229 -15.58 -48.13 33.61
CA LYS A 229 -15.13 -49.53 33.91
C LYS A 229 -15.88 -50.75 33.34
N SER A 230 -15.17 -51.52 32.51
CA SER A 230 -14.75 -52.91 32.83
C SER A 230 -13.50 -53.29 32.00
N LEU A 231 -12.75 -54.32 32.44
CA LEU A 231 -11.78 -55.06 31.61
C LEU A 231 -12.54 -56.16 30.81
N PRO A 232 -11.90 -56.81 29.82
CA PRO A 232 -11.05 -57.99 30.09
C PRO A 232 -9.55 -57.71 30.04
#